data_AF-A0A972GWC7-F1
#
_entry.id   AF-A0A972GWC7-F1
#
_cell.length_a   1.000
_cell.length_b   1.000
_cell.length_c   1.000
_cell.angle_alpha   90.00
_cell.angle_beta   90.00
_cell.angle_gamma   90.00
#
_symmetry.space_group_name_H-M   'P 1'
#
loop_
_entity.id
_entity.type
_entity.pdbx_description
1 polymer ?
#
loop_
_entity_poly.entity_id
_entity_poly.type
_entity_poly.pdbx_seq_one_letter_code
_entity_poly.pdbx_strand_id
1 'polypeptide(L)'
;MEELYDQYRALLFTLAYQLTGSAADAEDAEQDVFFKAGDVHPERLEEPKAYLCKKVTNHCLNLQKSARRRREVYVGPWLPEPIRTPEADTLETTLVRRDLLSYAMLVLLERLTPTERTVFVLREAFGFDYLEIAELLGKRETNCRMLMSRARSKMGITEEEPVAAEAVELEWVSRFLTSLEQGNVDHVLSLLTVDVILVSDGGGKVIAATSPIQTRDRVARILLDGFGRIQGKLHIEAASLNGEK
;
A
#
# COMPACT_ATOMS: atom_id res chain seq x y z
N MET A 1 -9.03 -27.95 5.21
CA MET A 1 -8.87 -26.57 5.72
C MET A 1 -7.41 -26.19 5.81
N GLU A 2 -6.56 -27.03 6.41
CA GLU A 2 -5.10 -26.87 6.39
C GLU A 2 -4.55 -26.67 4.97
N GLU A 3 -4.93 -27.51 4.01
CA GLU A 3 -4.53 -27.35 2.59
C GLU A 3 -4.94 -26.00 1.99
N LEU A 4 -6.16 -25.52 2.27
CA LEU A 4 -6.62 -24.21 1.79
C LEU A 4 -5.89 -23.06 2.48
N TYR A 5 -5.53 -23.22 3.75
CA TYR A 5 -4.74 -22.26 4.50
C TYR A 5 -3.35 -22.12 3.89
N ASP A 6 -2.62 -23.23 3.73
CA ASP A 6 -1.28 -23.22 3.14
C ASP A 6 -1.29 -22.67 1.71
N GLN A 7 -2.34 -22.97 0.95
CA GLN A 7 -2.47 -22.49 -0.43
C GLN A 7 -2.81 -21.00 -0.54
N TYR A 8 -3.68 -20.46 0.33
CA TYR A 8 -4.26 -19.12 0.15
C TYR A 8 -3.89 -18.10 1.22
N ARG A 9 -3.18 -18.46 2.30
CA ARG A 9 -2.75 -17.52 3.37
C ARG A 9 -2.03 -16.29 2.83
N ALA A 10 -1.00 -16.49 1.99
CA ALA A 10 -0.20 -15.41 1.44
C ALA A 10 -1.03 -14.52 0.50
N LEU A 11 -1.94 -15.11 -0.26
CA LEU A 11 -2.86 -14.39 -1.14
C LEU A 11 -3.84 -13.52 -0.35
N LEU A 12 -4.48 -14.08 0.69
CA LEU A 12 -5.44 -13.34 1.52
C LEU A 12 -4.75 -12.25 2.34
N PHE A 13 -3.57 -12.53 2.90
CA PHE A 13 -2.75 -11.52 3.56
C PHE A 13 -2.41 -10.37 2.60
N THR A 14 -1.92 -10.68 1.40
CA THR A 14 -1.57 -9.66 0.39
C THR A 14 -2.79 -8.82 0.01
N LEU A 15 -3.96 -9.44 -0.17
CA LEU A 15 -5.21 -8.74 -0.46
C LEU A 15 -5.61 -7.84 0.70
N ALA A 16 -5.62 -8.38 1.92
CA ALA A 16 -5.98 -7.64 3.11
C ALA A 16 -5.03 -6.48 3.37
N TYR A 17 -3.73 -6.65 3.13
CA TYR A 17 -2.71 -5.62 3.26
C TYR A 17 -2.90 -4.48 2.25
N GLN A 18 -3.14 -4.82 0.98
CA GLN A 18 -3.46 -3.84 -0.07
C GLN A 18 -4.76 -3.07 0.23
N LEU A 19 -5.75 -3.73 0.85
CA LEU A 19 -6.97 -3.07 1.27
C LEU A 19 -6.74 -2.20 2.51
N THR A 20 -6.09 -2.67 3.55
CA THR A 20 -6.04 -1.97 4.85
C THR A 20 -4.89 -0.95 4.96
N GLY A 21 -3.75 -1.22 4.33
CA GLY A 21 -2.50 -0.50 4.50
C GLY A 21 -1.80 -0.77 5.84
N SER A 22 -2.18 -1.84 6.56
CA SER A 22 -1.54 -2.26 7.81
C SER A 22 -1.31 -3.77 7.82
N ALA A 23 -0.12 -4.19 8.25
CA ALA A 23 0.24 -5.60 8.32
C ALA A 23 -0.57 -6.32 9.41
N ALA A 24 -0.74 -5.68 10.56
CA ALA A 24 -1.52 -6.21 11.67
C ALA A 24 -3.00 -6.39 11.29
N ASP A 25 -3.64 -5.37 10.71
CA ASP A 25 -5.04 -5.48 10.25
C ASP A 25 -5.18 -6.57 9.15
N ALA A 26 -4.14 -6.79 8.34
CA ALA A 26 -4.14 -7.80 7.30
C ALA A 26 -4.01 -9.23 7.83
N GLU A 27 -3.10 -9.45 8.79
CA GLU A 27 -2.92 -10.73 9.49
C GLU A 27 -4.19 -11.09 10.26
N ASP A 28 -4.74 -10.16 11.03
CA ASP A 28 -5.99 -10.36 11.77
C ASP A 28 -7.13 -10.73 10.82
N ALA A 29 -7.29 -10.00 9.70
CA ALA A 29 -8.35 -10.26 8.74
C ALA A 29 -8.22 -11.63 8.05
N GLU A 30 -7.00 -12.05 7.71
CA GLU A 30 -6.70 -13.35 7.10
C GLU A 30 -7.02 -14.49 8.08
N GLN A 31 -6.51 -14.41 9.32
CA GLN A 31 -6.76 -15.39 10.37
C GLN A 31 -8.25 -15.52 10.68
N ASP A 32 -8.95 -14.40 10.83
CA ASP A 32 -10.39 -14.38 11.12
C ASP A 32 -11.22 -15.06 10.02
N VAL A 33 -10.81 -14.90 8.75
CA VAL A 33 -11.49 -15.50 7.60
C VAL A 33 -11.27 -17.00 7.59
N PHE A 34 -10.05 -17.48 7.80
CA PHE A 34 -9.78 -18.91 7.87
C PHE A 34 -10.44 -19.57 9.07
N PHE A 35 -10.47 -18.90 10.22
CA PHE A 35 -11.20 -19.38 11.39
C PHE A 35 -12.69 -19.57 11.08
N LYS A 36 -13.35 -18.56 10.49
CA LYS A 36 -14.77 -18.63 10.10
C LYS A 36 -15.04 -19.58 8.93
N ALA A 37 -14.07 -19.80 8.05
CA ALA A 37 -14.17 -20.77 6.96
C ALA A 37 -13.99 -22.21 7.45
N GLY A 38 -13.40 -22.42 8.64
CA GLY A 38 -13.25 -23.73 9.27
C GLY A 38 -14.56 -24.48 9.49
N ASP A 39 -15.66 -23.73 9.66
CA ASP A 39 -17.01 -24.27 9.82
C ASP A 39 -17.65 -24.71 8.48
N VAL A 40 -17.01 -24.42 7.34
CA VAL A 40 -17.48 -24.78 6.00
C VAL A 40 -16.70 -25.99 5.49
N HIS A 41 -17.40 -27.05 5.08
CA HIS A 41 -16.76 -28.20 4.44
C HIS A 41 -16.11 -27.77 3.10
N PRO A 42 -14.77 -27.90 2.95
CA PRO A 42 -14.05 -27.48 1.75
C PRO A 42 -14.59 -28.10 0.46
N GLU A 43 -15.06 -29.34 0.53
CA GLU A 43 -15.67 -30.10 -0.58
C GLU A 43 -16.93 -29.47 -1.17
N ARG A 44 -17.55 -28.51 -0.46
CA ARG A 44 -18.73 -27.78 -0.92
C ARG A 44 -18.40 -26.47 -1.63
N LEU A 45 -17.12 -26.09 -1.69
CA LEU A 45 -16.67 -24.87 -2.35
C LEU A 45 -16.25 -25.20 -3.77
N GLU A 46 -17.07 -24.84 -4.75
CA GLU A 46 -16.72 -24.98 -6.18
C GLU A 46 -15.51 -24.10 -6.55
N GLU A 47 -15.46 -22.87 -6.00
CA GLU A 47 -14.39 -21.90 -6.24
C GLU A 47 -13.83 -21.35 -4.91
N PRO A 48 -12.96 -22.10 -4.20
CA PRO A 48 -12.44 -21.72 -2.88
C PRO A 48 -11.73 -20.37 -2.87
N LYS A 49 -10.93 -20.07 -3.92
CA LYS A 49 -10.23 -18.79 -4.05
C LYS A 49 -11.19 -17.61 -4.07
N ALA A 50 -12.20 -17.64 -4.94
CA ALA A 50 -13.18 -16.56 -5.06
C ALA A 50 -13.98 -16.37 -3.77
N TYR A 51 -14.36 -17.48 -3.11
CA TYR A 51 -15.02 -17.45 -1.82
C TYR A 51 -14.19 -16.76 -0.74
N LEU A 52 -12.93 -17.16 -0.57
CA LEU A 52 -12.04 -16.61 0.45
C LEU A 52 -11.70 -15.13 0.18
N CYS A 53 -11.40 -14.77 -1.07
CA CYS A 53 -11.20 -13.38 -1.49
C CYS A 53 -12.43 -12.51 -1.18
N LYS A 54 -13.64 -13.04 -1.41
CA LYS A 54 -14.89 -12.35 -1.05
C LYS A 54 -15.04 -12.16 0.45
N LYS A 55 -14.70 -13.17 1.26
CA LYS A 55 -14.77 -13.07 2.73
C LYS A 55 -13.78 -12.05 3.28
N VAL A 56 -12.51 -12.11 2.87
CA VAL A 56 -11.48 -11.17 3.36
C VAL A 56 -11.75 -9.74 2.88
N THR A 57 -12.22 -9.56 1.65
CA THR A 57 -12.59 -8.24 1.13
C THR A 57 -13.71 -7.60 1.96
N ASN A 58 -14.76 -8.37 2.27
CA ASN A 58 -15.86 -7.88 3.10
C ASN A 58 -15.40 -7.58 4.54
N HIS A 59 -14.50 -8.38 5.10
CA HIS A 59 -13.89 -8.13 6.41
C HIS A 59 -13.11 -6.79 6.39
N CYS A 60 -12.22 -6.61 5.42
CA CYS A 60 -11.40 -5.41 5.26
C CYS A 60 -12.25 -4.15 5.03
N LEU A 61 -13.30 -4.22 4.23
CA LEU A 61 -14.22 -3.09 4.03
C LEU A 61 -14.87 -2.61 5.34
N ASN A 62 -15.15 -3.53 6.26
CA ASN A 62 -15.68 -3.18 7.58
C ASN A 62 -14.59 -2.55 8.46
N LEU A 63 -13.37 -3.10 8.45
CA LEU A 63 -12.21 -2.52 9.14
C LEU A 63 -11.91 -1.11 8.65
N GLN A 64 -11.83 -0.88 7.35
CA GLN A 64 -11.53 0.43 6.76
C GLN A 64 -12.57 1.50 7.11
N LYS A 65 -13.86 1.15 7.18
CA LYS A 65 -14.92 2.08 7.63
C LYS A 65 -14.74 2.48 9.10
N SER A 66 -14.16 1.60 9.91
CA SER A 66 -13.81 1.89 11.31
C SER A 66 -12.51 2.70 11.40
N ALA A 67 -11.47 2.27 10.67
CA ALA A 67 -10.17 2.93 10.62
C ALA A 67 -10.28 4.37 10.10
N ARG A 68 -11.08 4.63 9.07
CA ARG A 68 -11.32 6.00 8.57
C ARG A 68 -11.88 6.92 9.65
N ARG A 69 -12.81 6.44 10.49
CA ARG A 69 -13.32 7.19 11.65
C ARG A 69 -12.24 7.44 12.69
N ARG A 70 -11.36 6.47 12.94
CA ARG A 70 -10.20 6.68 13.83
C ARG A 70 -9.21 7.71 13.26
N ARG A 71 -9.01 7.71 11.93
CA ARG A 71 -8.09 8.64 11.24
C ARG A 71 -8.56 10.10 11.27
N GLU A 72 -9.85 10.37 11.49
CA GLU A 72 -10.37 11.74 11.70
C GLU A 72 -9.77 12.42 12.95
N VAL A 73 -9.29 11.63 13.91
CA VAL A 73 -8.67 12.11 15.16
C VAL A 73 -7.14 11.92 15.14
N TYR A 74 -6.57 11.50 14.01
CA TYR A 74 -5.14 11.22 13.90
C TYR A 74 -4.33 12.52 13.85
N VAL A 75 -3.17 12.52 14.53
CA VAL A 75 -2.29 13.69 14.58
C VAL A 75 -1.32 13.63 13.42
N GLY A 76 -1.55 14.48 12.41
CA GLY A 76 -0.71 14.60 11.23
C GLY A 76 -1.14 13.73 10.05
N PRO A 77 -0.30 13.64 8.99
CA PRO A 77 -0.57 12.76 7.85
C PRO A 77 -0.51 11.29 8.27
N TRP A 78 -1.42 10.47 7.73
CA TRP A 78 -1.36 9.01 7.84
C TRP A 78 -0.56 8.44 6.68
N LEU A 79 0.40 7.56 6.97
CA LEU A 79 1.09 6.74 5.98
C LEU A 79 0.79 5.25 6.21
N PRO A 80 0.69 4.44 5.15
CA PRO A 80 0.54 2.99 5.29
C PRO A 80 1.80 2.41 5.93
N GLU A 81 1.65 1.29 6.62
CA GLU A 81 2.76 0.59 7.27
C GLU A 81 3.59 -0.16 6.22
N PRO A 82 4.86 0.18 5.98
CA PRO A 82 5.72 -0.59 5.10
C PRO A 82 6.10 -1.92 5.77
N ILE A 83 6.05 -3.02 5.02
CA ILE A 83 6.56 -4.31 5.50
C ILE A 83 7.94 -4.58 4.93
N ARG A 84 8.89 -4.89 5.80
CA ARG A 84 10.16 -5.47 5.36
C ARG A 84 9.86 -6.85 4.79
N THR A 85 10.13 -7.01 3.50
CA THR A 85 10.00 -8.29 2.83
C THR A 85 11.40 -8.88 2.71
N PRO A 86 11.78 -9.85 3.56
CA PRO A 86 12.94 -10.67 3.23
C PRO A 86 12.69 -11.30 1.86
N GLU A 87 13.75 -11.50 1.07
CA GLU A 87 13.69 -11.82 -0.37
C GLU A 87 12.89 -13.09 -0.76
N ALA A 88 12.28 -13.82 0.19
CA ALA A 88 11.76 -15.17 -0.04
C ALA A 88 10.31 -15.52 0.34
N ASP A 89 9.53 -14.83 1.22
CA ASP A 89 8.32 -15.53 1.75
C ASP A 89 7.01 -14.74 2.01
N THR A 90 7.01 -13.43 2.29
CA THR A 90 5.78 -12.82 2.85
C THR A 90 4.75 -12.33 1.81
N LEU A 91 5.18 -12.03 0.58
CA LEU A 91 4.32 -11.53 -0.50
C LEU A 91 4.48 -12.34 -1.80
N GLU A 92 5.18 -13.47 -1.77
CA GLU A 92 5.40 -14.32 -2.94
C GLU A 92 4.12 -15.06 -3.33
N THR A 93 3.24 -14.37 -4.04
CA THR A 93 2.10 -14.97 -4.75
C THR A 93 2.28 -14.73 -6.24
N THR A 94 2.44 -15.81 -7.01
CA THR A 94 2.48 -15.78 -8.49
C THR A 94 1.18 -15.24 -9.11
N LEU A 95 0.12 -15.12 -8.31
CA LEU A 95 -1.21 -14.68 -8.72
C LEU A 95 -1.42 -13.17 -8.61
N VAL A 96 -0.44 -12.40 -8.11
CA VAL A 96 -0.57 -10.95 -7.87
C VAL A 96 0.49 -10.18 -8.66
N ARG A 97 0.08 -9.07 -9.26
CA ARG A 97 0.98 -8.13 -9.95
C ARG A 97 1.91 -7.43 -8.94
N ARG A 98 3.19 -7.82 -8.93
CA ARG A 98 4.21 -7.35 -7.97
C ARG A 98 4.46 -5.85 -8.03
N ASP A 99 4.38 -5.24 -9.20
CA ASP A 99 4.50 -3.79 -9.42
C ASP A 99 3.42 -2.98 -8.68
N LEU A 100 2.31 -3.61 -8.33
CA LEU A 100 1.22 -3.00 -7.54
C LEU A 100 1.37 -3.22 -6.04
N LEU A 101 2.42 -3.94 -5.61
CA LEU A 101 2.76 -4.13 -4.20
C LEU A 101 3.64 -3.02 -3.63
N SER A 102 4.15 -2.14 -4.50
CA SER A 102 5.05 -1.05 -4.13
C SER A 102 4.54 -0.19 -2.98
N TYR A 103 5.46 0.35 -2.20
CA TYR A 103 5.10 1.28 -1.15
C TYR A 103 4.45 2.55 -1.73
N ALA A 104 4.94 3.03 -2.88
CA ALA A 104 4.34 4.15 -3.60
C ALA A 104 2.88 3.86 -3.98
N MET A 105 2.57 2.65 -4.45
CA MET A 105 1.20 2.23 -4.74
C MET A 105 0.32 2.26 -3.49
N LEU A 106 0.78 1.72 -2.36
CA LEU A 106 0.02 1.79 -1.09
C LEU A 106 -0.28 3.24 -0.69
N VAL A 107 0.68 4.15 -0.83
CA VAL A 107 0.49 5.58 -0.54
C VAL A 107 -0.56 6.18 -1.49
N LEU A 108 -0.57 5.81 -2.77
CA LEU A 108 -1.61 6.25 -3.71
C LEU A 108 -2.99 5.69 -3.35
N LEU A 109 -3.07 4.43 -2.89
CA LEU A 109 -4.32 3.82 -2.44
C LEU A 109 -4.92 4.54 -1.22
N GLU A 110 -4.13 5.22 -0.38
CA GLU A 110 -4.61 6.10 0.70
C GLU A 110 -5.42 7.30 0.24
N ARG A 111 -5.37 7.66 -1.05
CA ARG A 111 -6.23 8.71 -1.65
C ARG A 111 -7.65 8.23 -1.97
N LEU A 112 -7.88 6.92 -1.95
CA LEU A 112 -9.13 6.30 -2.38
C LEU A 112 -10.12 6.11 -1.23
N THR A 113 -11.41 6.16 -1.53
CA THR A 113 -12.42 5.65 -0.60
C THR A 113 -12.29 4.12 -0.48
N PRO A 114 -12.75 3.50 0.63
CA PRO A 114 -12.70 2.04 0.81
C PRO A 114 -13.23 1.25 -0.39
N THR A 115 -14.34 1.68 -0.97
CA THR A 115 -14.96 1.03 -2.13
C THR A 115 -14.15 1.23 -3.42
N GLU A 116 -13.63 2.44 -3.66
CA GLU A 116 -12.78 2.70 -4.83
C GLU A 116 -11.49 1.87 -4.76
N ARG A 117 -10.84 1.83 -3.58
CA ARG A 117 -9.66 0.99 -3.34
C ARG A 117 -9.96 -0.48 -3.61
N THR A 118 -11.08 -0.97 -3.10
CA THR A 118 -11.45 -2.38 -3.25
C THR A 118 -11.63 -2.76 -4.73
N VAL A 119 -12.36 -1.93 -5.50
CA VAL A 119 -12.54 -2.16 -6.93
C VAL A 119 -11.19 -2.13 -7.65
N PHE A 120 -10.34 -1.15 -7.34
CA PHE A 120 -9.02 -1.00 -7.95
C PHE A 120 -8.11 -2.21 -7.67
N VAL A 121 -7.96 -2.60 -6.41
CA VAL A 121 -7.09 -3.71 -6.00
C VAL A 121 -7.56 -5.03 -6.62
N LEU A 122 -8.86 -5.35 -6.51
CA LEU A 122 -9.39 -6.59 -7.09
C LEU A 122 -9.19 -6.64 -8.61
N ARG A 123 -9.37 -5.51 -9.30
CA ARG A 123 -9.25 -5.44 -10.76
C ARG A 123 -7.80 -5.48 -11.23
N GLU A 124 -6.96 -4.60 -10.70
CA GLU A 124 -5.59 -4.39 -11.20
C GLU A 124 -4.60 -5.38 -10.61
N ALA A 125 -4.66 -5.65 -9.30
CA ALA A 125 -3.68 -6.49 -8.62
C ALA A 125 -4.05 -7.98 -8.65
N PHE A 126 -5.35 -8.30 -8.59
CA PHE A 126 -5.83 -9.69 -8.47
C PHE A 126 -6.54 -10.21 -9.72
N GLY A 127 -6.77 -9.37 -10.73
CA GLY A 127 -7.27 -9.79 -12.04
C GLY A 127 -8.75 -10.15 -12.11
N PHE A 128 -9.56 -9.86 -11.08
CA PHE A 128 -11.00 -10.10 -11.12
C PHE A 128 -11.67 -9.27 -12.21
N ASP A 129 -12.70 -9.81 -12.84
CA ASP A 129 -13.52 -9.06 -13.77
C ASP A 129 -14.54 -8.16 -13.05
N TYR A 130 -15.14 -7.21 -13.78
CA TYR A 130 -16.08 -6.28 -13.16
C TYR A 130 -17.37 -6.95 -12.69
N LEU A 131 -17.75 -8.09 -13.28
CA LEU A 131 -18.95 -8.82 -12.91
C LEU A 131 -18.73 -9.53 -11.57
N GLU A 132 -17.61 -10.23 -11.41
CA GLU A 132 -17.19 -10.86 -10.16
C GLU A 132 -17.05 -9.81 -9.03
N ILE A 133 -16.43 -8.67 -9.31
CA ILE A 133 -16.33 -7.56 -8.34
C ILE A 133 -17.71 -7.04 -7.97
N ALA A 134 -18.62 -6.91 -8.94
CA ALA A 134 -19.99 -6.46 -8.69
C ALA A 134 -20.76 -7.44 -7.80
N GLU A 135 -20.64 -8.74 -8.04
CA GLU A 135 -21.24 -9.80 -7.20
C GLU A 135 -20.64 -9.86 -5.80
N LEU A 136 -19.33 -9.62 -5.69
CA LEU A 136 -18.61 -9.55 -4.42
C LEU A 136 -19.14 -8.39 -3.57
N LEU A 137 -19.29 -7.21 -4.18
CA LEU A 137 -19.66 -5.95 -3.51
C LEU A 137 -21.17 -5.71 -3.43
N GLY A 138 -22.00 -6.56 -4.04
CA GLY A 138 -23.45 -6.34 -4.14
C GLY A 138 -23.78 -5.06 -4.93
N LYS A 139 -23.10 -4.84 -6.05
CA LYS A 139 -23.24 -3.65 -6.91
C LYS A 139 -23.60 -4.05 -8.33
N ARG A 140 -23.87 -3.05 -9.18
CA ARG A 140 -23.97 -3.22 -10.63
C ARG A 140 -22.56 -3.10 -11.24
N GLU A 141 -22.28 -3.87 -12.29
CA GLU A 141 -21.01 -3.81 -13.02
C GLU A 141 -20.65 -2.39 -13.47
N THR A 142 -21.64 -1.63 -13.98
CA THR A 142 -21.47 -0.23 -14.39
C THR A 142 -21.00 0.68 -13.26
N ASN A 143 -21.44 0.41 -12.02
CA ASN A 143 -20.97 1.15 -10.85
C ASN A 143 -19.51 0.81 -10.53
N CYS A 144 -19.08 -0.45 -10.69
CA CYS A 144 -17.68 -0.85 -10.51
C CYS A 144 -16.77 -0.16 -11.54
N ARG A 145 -17.17 -0.10 -12.82
CA ARG A 145 -16.43 0.64 -13.86
C ARG A 145 -16.29 2.12 -13.52
N MET A 146 -17.36 2.76 -13.05
CA MET A 146 -17.33 4.15 -12.60
C MET A 146 -16.38 4.36 -11.41
N LEU A 147 -16.43 3.47 -10.42
CA LEU A 147 -15.54 3.53 -9.25
C LEU A 147 -14.07 3.36 -9.66
N MET A 148 -13.80 2.50 -10.65
CA MET A 148 -12.47 2.30 -11.19
C MET A 148 -11.93 3.56 -11.89
N SER A 149 -12.73 4.19 -12.75
CA SER A 149 -12.35 5.45 -13.42
C SER A 149 -12.07 6.56 -12.39
N ARG A 150 -12.89 6.66 -11.34
CA ARG A 150 -12.64 7.59 -10.22
C ARG A 150 -11.35 7.26 -9.45
N ALA A 151 -11.07 5.98 -9.23
CA ALA A 151 -9.84 5.57 -8.56
C ALA A 151 -8.60 5.99 -9.36
N ARG A 152 -8.57 5.68 -10.67
CA ARG A 152 -7.49 6.08 -11.58
C ARG A 152 -7.26 7.60 -11.57
N SER A 153 -8.35 8.37 -11.71
CA SER A 153 -8.30 9.84 -11.67
C SER A 153 -7.69 10.38 -10.36
N LYS A 154 -8.07 9.83 -9.20
CA LYS A 154 -7.51 10.25 -7.88
C LYS A 154 -6.05 9.88 -7.70
N MET A 155 -5.60 8.82 -8.37
CA MET A 155 -4.20 8.38 -8.35
C MET A 155 -3.35 9.12 -9.39
N GLY A 156 -3.96 9.94 -10.25
CA GLY A 156 -3.27 10.64 -11.34
C GLY A 156 -2.88 9.74 -12.50
N ILE A 157 -3.53 8.57 -12.62
CA ILE A 157 -3.28 7.59 -13.69
C ILE A 157 -4.31 7.82 -14.79
N THR A 158 -3.86 7.98 -16.04
CA THR A 158 -4.78 8.14 -17.17
C THR A 158 -5.45 6.80 -17.55
N GLU A 159 -6.53 6.82 -18.34
CA GLU A 159 -7.19 5.57 -18.76
C GLU A 159 -6.32 4.73 -19.69
N GLU A 160 -5.42 5.35 -20.45
CA GLU A 160 -4.52 4.71 -21.40
C GLU A 160 -3.22 4.23 -20.76
N GLU A 161 -2.84 4.80 -19.60
CA GLU A 161 -1.62 4.41 -18.90
C GLU A 161 -1.75 3.02 -18.25
N PRO A 162 -0.70 2.18 -18.37
CA PRO A 162 -0.60 0.99 -17.55
C PRO A 162 -0.40 1.41 -16.10
N VAL A 163 -1.14 0.79 -15.19
CA VAL A 163 -0.91 0.96 -13.75
C VAL A 163 0.38 0.21 -13.42
N ALA A 164 1.46 0.93 -13.12
CA ALA A 164 2.72 0.35 -12.66
C ALA A 164 3.42 1.34 -11.73
N ALA A 165 4.15 0.82 -10.74
CA ALA A 165 5.12 1.63 -10.01
C ALA A 165 6.39 1.77 -10.85
N GLU A 166 6.95 2.98 -10.90
CA GLU A 166 8.26 3.19 -11.52
C GLU A 166 9.33 2.53 -10.66
N ALA A 167 10.17 1.70 -11.28
CA ALA A 167 11.31 1.10 -10.59
C ALA A 167 12.32 2.20 -10.24
N VAL A 168 12.68 2.29 -8.96
CA VAL A 168 13.71 3.24 -8.51
C VAL A 168 15.09 2.64 -8.73
N GLU A 169 15.98 3.39 -9.38
CA GLU A 169 17.37 2.99 -9.54
C GLU A 169 18.13 3.15 -8.21
N LEU A 170 18.70 2.07 -7.68
CA LEU A 170 19.49 2.09 -6.43
C LEU A 170 20.66 3.09 -6.49
N GLU A 171 21.23 3.32 -7.69
CA GLU A 171 22.27 4.32 -7.90
C GLU A 171 21.76 5.74 -7.62
N TRP A 172 20.52 6.05 -8.04
CA TRP A 172 19.90 7.34 -7.76
C TRP A 172 19.71 7.54 -6.24
N VAL A 173 19.23 6.53 -5.54
CA VAL A 173 19.05 6.56 -4.07
C VAL A 173 20.39 6.78 -3.37
N SER A 174 21.42 6.03 -3.77
CA SER A 174 22.78 6.15 -3.22
C SER A 174 23.35 7.56 -3.42
N ARG A 175 23.21 8.12 -4.63
CA ARG A 175 23.63 9.49 -4.94
C ARG A 175 22.87 10.53 -4.10
N PHE A 176 21.57 10.35 -3.93
CA PHE A 176 20.74 11.23 -3.11
C PHE A 176 21.18 11.21 -1.64
N LEU A 177 21.36 10.02 -1.06
CA LEU A 177 21.85 9.86 0.32
C LEU A 177 23.24 10.47 0.52
N THR A 178 24.17 10.19 -0.40
CA THR A 178 25.52 10.77 -0.38
C THR A 178 25.49 12.30 -0.40
N SER A 179 24.57 12.89 -1.17
CA SER A 179 24.42 14.35 -1.27
C SER A 179 23.88 14.98 0.02
N LEU A 180 22.97 14.27 0.70
CA LEU A 180 22.48 14.67 2.02
C LEU A 180 23.58 14.60 3.08
N GLU A 181 24.38 13.53 3.09
CA GLU A 181 25.51 13.36 4.03
C GLU A 181 26.57 14.44 3.88
N GLN A 182 26.84 14.86 2.63
CA GLN A 182 27.81 15.91 2.32
C GLN A 182 27.27 17.33 2.53
N GLY A 183 25.97 17.49 2.79
CA GLY A 183 25.34 18.80 2.93
C GLY A 183 25.26 19.60 1.63
N ASN A 184 25.33 18.95 0.46
CA ASN A 184 25.38 19.63 -0.83
C ASN A 184 23.98 20.06 -1.29
N VAL A 185 23.58 21.29 -0.92
CA VAL A 185 22.25 21.86 -1.21
C VAL A 185 21.94 21.83 -2.71
N ASP A 186 22.85 22.29 -3.55
CA ASP A 186 22.61 22.41 -5.00
C ASP A 186 22.39 21.04 -5.64
N HIS A 187 23.16 20.03 -5.22
CA HIS A 187 22.98 18.67 -5.74
C HIS A 187 21.68 18.04 -5.24
N VAL A 188 21.30 18.21 -3.97
CA VAL A 188 20.01 17.76 -3.45
C VAL A 188 18.86 18.40 -4.24
N LEU A 189 18.89 19.72 -4.46
CA LEU A 189 17.88 20.41 -5.25
C LEU A 189 17.80 19.90 -6.69
N SER A 190 18.93 19.53 -7.30
CA SER A 190 18.97 18.98 -8.67
C SER A 190 18.34 17.59 -8.79
N LEU A 191 18.31 16.82 -7.69
CA LEU A 191 17.73 15.48 -7.65
C LEU A 191 16.22 15.52 -7.35
N LEU A 192 15.70 16.63 -6.85
CA LEU A 192 14.29 16.78 -6.49
C LEU A 192 13.49 17.39 -7.64
N THR A 193 12.30 16.82 -7.88
CA THR A 193 11.32 17.42 -8.78
C THR A 193 10.80 18.75 -8.21
N VAL A 194 10.27 19.61 -9.08
CA VAL A 194 9.75 20.94 -8.68
C VAL A 194 8.55 20.81 -7.74
N ASP A 195 7.77 19.75 -7.92
CA ASP A 195 6.53 19.43 -7.21
C ASP A 195 6.74 18.43 -6.06
N VAL A 196 7.98 18.19 -5.64
CA VAL A 196 8.26 17.26 -4.54
C VAL A 196 7.51 17.64 -3.26
N ILE A 197 7.01 16.61 -2.57
CA ILE A 197 6.31 16.72 -1.30
C ILE A 197 7.01 15.80 -0.29
N LEU A 198 7.35 16.34 0.88
CA LEU A 198 7.80 15.54 2.01
C LEU A 198 6.61 15.29 2.95
N VAL A 199 6.28 14.02 3.13
CA VAL A 199 5.26 13.55 4.08
C VAL A 199 5.96 12.75 5.16
N SER A 200 5.63 13.03 6.41
CA SER A 200 6.14 12.28 7.57
C SER A 200 4.96 11.91 8.45
N ASP A 201 4.93 10.65 8.89
CA ASP A 201 3.96 10.17 9.86
C ASP A 201 4.69 9.90 11.19
N GLY A 202 4.28 10.63 12.23
CA GLY A 202 4.81 10.44 13.58
C GLY A 202 3.80 9.85 14.56
N GLY A 203 2.54 9.65 14.13
CA GLY A 203 1.44 9.16 14.97
C GLY A 203 1.26 9.84 16.33
N GLY A 204 1.71 11.10 16.47
CA GLY A 204 1.77 11.81 17.74
C GLY A 204 2.77 11.27 18.77
N LYS A 205 3.59 10.27 18.40
CA LYS A 205 4.58 9.62 19.27
C LYS A 205 5.99 10.19 19.10
N VAL A 206 6.32 10.64 17.90
CA VAL A 206 7.63 11.23 17.56
C VAL A 206 7.46 12.58 16.88
N ILE A 207 8.52 13.38 16.86
CA ILE A 207 8.54 14.66 16.15
C ILE A 207 8.44 14.38 14.64
N ALA A 208 7.35 14.82 14.04
CA ALA A 208 7.09 14.73 12.60
C ALA A 208 6.34 15.98 12.14
N ALA A 209 6.42 16.30 10.86
CA ALA A 209 5.63 17.38 10.28
C ALA A 209 4.13 17.02 10.35
N THR A 210 3.33 17.89 10.98
CA THR A 210 1.88 17.68 11.12
C THR A 210 1.09 17.97 9.85
N SER A 211 1.76 18.47 8.80
CA SER A 211 1.20 18.73 7.48
C SER A 211 2.27 18.46 6.42
N PRO A 212 1.88 18.00 5.20
CA PRO A 212 2.82 17.82 4.11
C PRO A 212 3.65 19.07 3.85
N ILE A 213 4.96 18.90 3.72
CA ILE A 213 5.87 19.99 3.37
C ILE A 213 5.95 20.06 1.85
N GLN A 214 5.58 21.21 1.34
CA GLN A 214 5.58 21.51 -0.08
C GLN A 214 6.74 22.44 -0.43
N THR A 215 7.06 22.45 -1.71
CA THR A 215 8.16 23.16 -2.37
C THR A 215 9.52 22.50 -2.19
N ARG A 216 10.24 22.45 -3.31
CA ARG A 216 11.57 21.86 -3.42
C ARG A 216 12.56 22.42 -2.40
N ASP A 217 12.58 23.74 -2.20
CA ASP A 217 13.49 24.40 -1.26
C ASP A 217 13.22 24.03 0.21
N ARG A 218 11.94 23.95 0.60
CA ARG A 218 11.57 23.60 1.98
C ARG A 218 11.86 22.13 2.27
N VAL A 219 11.58 21.25 1.31
CA VAL A 219 11.91 19.83 1.39
C VAL A 219 13.42 19.64 1.54
N ALA A 220 14.22 20.24 0.66
CA ALA A 220 15.68 20.14 0.73
C ALA A 220 16.24 20.62 2.07
N ARG A 221 15.78 21.78 2.57
CA ARG A 221 16.22 22.32 3.85
C ARG A 221 15.93 21.37 5.01
N ILE A 222 14.71 20.83 5.07
CA ILE A 222 14.31 19.94 6.17
C ILE A 222 15.08 18.62 6.14
N LEU A 223 15.33 18.07 4.94
CA LEU A 223 16.13 16.87 4.80
C LEU A 223 17.58 17.09 5.24
N LEU A 224 18.21 18.19 4.81
CA LEU A 224 19.58 18.54 5.17
C LEU A 224 19.73 18.83 6.67
N ASP A 225 18.83 19.64 7.24
CA ASP A 225 18.81 19.95 8.67
C ASP A 225 18.58 18.68 9.51
N GLY A 226 17.69 17.80 9.05
CA GLY A 226 17.38 16.52 9.69
C GLY A 226 18.58 15.59 9.69
N PHE A 227 19.19 15.35 8.53
CA PHE A 227 20.38 14.51 8.37
C PHE A 227 21.57 15.04 9.18
N GLY A 228 21.83 16.35 9.15
CA GLY A 228 22.93 16.95 9.93
C GLY A 228 22.79 16.76 11.44
N ARG A 229 21.57 16.74 11.98
CA ARG A 229 21.32 16.54 13.43
C ARG A 229 21.55 15.10 13.90
N ILE A 230 21.41 14.14 13.01
CA ILE A 230 21.50 12.70 13.31
C ILE A 230 22.74 12.04 12.70
N GLN A 231 23.58 12.82 12.02
CA GLN A 231 24.84 12.38 11.43
C GLN A 231 25.73 11.72 12.49
N GLY A 232 26.22 10.51 12.21
CA GLY A 232 26.98 9.68 13.16
C GLY A 232 26.16 8.87 14.18
N LYS A 233 24.83 9.05 14.22
CA LYS A 233 23.89 8.22 15.00
C LYS A 233 22.91 7.43 14.13
N LEU A 234 22.92 7.67 12.83
CA LEU A 234 22.04 7.05 11.84
C LEU A 234 22.73 5.85 11.21
N HIS A 235 22.08 4.69 11.28
CA HIS A 235 22.43 3.52 10.47
C HIS A 235 21.43 3.42 9.33
N ILE A 236 21.89 3.65 8.09
CA ILE A 236 21.08 3.50 6.88
C ILE A 236 21.42 2.16 6.27
N GLU A 237 20.40 1.37 5.98
CA GLU A 237 20.53 0.08 5.32
C GLU A 237 19.54 0.04 4.16
N ALA A 238 20.00 -0.40 2.98
CA ALA A 238 19.10 -0.74 1.90
C ALA A 238 18.37 -2.04 2.25
N ALA A 239 17.05 -2.01 2.24
CA ALA A 239 16.23 -3.16 2.57
C ALA A 239 15.02 -3.21 1.63
N SER A 240 14.68 -4.42 1.20
CA SER A 240 13.51 -4.63 0.36
C SER A 240 12.22 -4.37 1.14
N LEU A 241 11.37 -3.49 0.62
CA LEU A 241 10.07 -3.15 1.19
C LEU A 241 8.95 -3.58 0.26
N ASN A 242 7.94 -4.25 0.80
CA ASN A 242 6.76 -4.71 0.05
C ASN A 242 7.07 -5.47 -1.25
N GLY A 243 8.21 -6.16 -1.32
CA GLY A 243 8.65 -6.92 -2.50
C GLY A 243 9.44 -6.10 -3.53
N GLU A 244 9.65 -4.79 -3.30
CA GLU A 244 10.56 -3.94 -4.07
C GLU A 244 11.98 -3.97 -3.48
N LYS A 245 12.99 -3.89 -4.35
CA LYS A 245 14.41 -3.85 -3.99
C LYS A 245 14.93 -2.43 -3.80
#